data_AF-A0A1D2SK79-F1
#
_entry.id   AF-A0A1D2SK79-F1
#
_cell.length_a   1.000
_cell.length_b   1.000
_cell.length_c   1.000
_cell.angle_alpha   90.00
_cell.angle_beta   90.00
_cell.angle_gamma   90.00
#
_symmetry.space_group_name_H-M   'P 1'
#
loop_
_entity.id
_entity.type
_entity.pdbx_description
1 polymer ?
#
loop_
_entity_poly.entity_id
_entity_poly.type
_entity_poly.pdbx_seq_one_letter_code
_entity_poly.pdbx_strand_id
1 'polypeptide(L)' 'MRELIESEIARGNAQLAPVAQIKRFHLFTKELDHDEGEVTATMKVRRASIYQAYAAEIEALYR' A
#
# COMPACT_ATOMS: atom_id res chain seq x y z
N MET A 1 13.07 7.46 6.85
CA MET A 1 12.05 6.38 6.78
C MET A 1 11.63 6.10 5.33
N ARG A 2 11.13 7.09 4.58
CA ARG A 2 10.77 6.90 3.16
C ARG A 2 11.93 6.34 2.31
N GLU A 3 13.11 6.94 2.40
CA GLU A 3 14.32 6.48 1.67
C GLU A 3 14.69 5.02 2.00
N LEU A 4 14.50 4.60 3.25
CA LEU A 4 14.74 3.22 3.66
C LEU A 4 13.78 2.27 2.94
N ILE A 5 12.49 2.57 2.93
CA ILE A 5 11.48 1.78 2.23
C ILE A 5 11.74 1.77 0.72
N GLU A 6 12.17 2.90 0.14
CA GLU A 6 12.54 2.98 -1.28
C GLU A 6 13.70 2.04 -1.63
N SER A 7 14.73 1.99 -0.78
CA SER A 7 15.86 1.08 -0.99
C SER A 7 15.46 -0.38 -0.96
N GLU A 8 14.53 -0.74 -0.06
CA GLU A 8 13.99 -2.10 0.05
C GLU A 8 13.11 -2.48 -1.14
N ILE A 9 12.24 -1.56 -1.58
CA ILE A 9 11.44 -1.74 -2.80
C ILE A 9 12.36 -1.91 -4.02
N ALA A 10 13.43 -1.11 -4.15
CA ALA A 10 14.37 -1.22 -5.25
C ALA A 10 15.06 -2.60 -5.26
N ARG A 11 15.49 -3.09 -4.09
CA ARG A 11 16.09 -4.42 -3.93
C ARG A 11 15.13 -5.55 -4.30
N GLY A 12 13.86 -5.43 -3.94
CA GLY A 12 12.81 -6.39 -4.33
C GLY A 12 12.52 -6.35 -5.83
N ASN A 13 12.34 -5.15 -6.38
CA ASN A 13 12.03 -4.94 -7.80
C ASN A 13 13.14 -5.49 -8.73
N ALA A 14 14.41 -5.45 -8.32
CA ALA A 14 15.52 -6.01 -9.08
C ALA A 14 15.38 -7.52 -9.36
N GLN A 15 14.56 -8.23 -8.59
CA GLN A 15 14.31 -9.67 -8.73
C GLN A 15 13.01 -9.99 -9.49
N LEU A 16 12.25 -8.96 -9.88
CA LEU A 16 10.93 -9.10 -10.49
C LEU A 16 10.93 -8.66 -11.95
N ALA A 17 10.11 -9.33 -12.77
CA ALA A 17 9.83 -8.87 -14.12
C ALA A 17 9.20 -7.47 -14.08
N PRO A 18 9.44 -6.60 -15.10
CA PRO A 18 8.98 -5.21 -15.08
C PRO A 18 7.47 -5.01 -14.81
N VAL A 19 6.63 -5.97 -15.22
CA VAL A 19 5.17 -5.92 -14.98
C VAL A 19 4.78 -6.14 -13.52
N ALA A 20 5.61 -6.84 -12.74
CA ALA A 20 5.37 -7.16 -11.34
C ALA A 20 6.06 -6.18 -10.37
N GLN A 21 6.82 -5.21 -10.87
CA GLN A 21 7.54 -4.24 -10.05
C GLN A 21 6.59 -3.21 -9.44
N ILE A 22 6.85 -2.85 -8.18
CA ILE A 22 6.17 -1.74 -7.50
C ILE A 22 6.71 -0.44 -8.08
N LYS A 23 5.85 0.33 -8.77
CA LYS A 23 6.25 1.59 -9.43
C LYS A 23 6.16 2.80 -8.50
N ARG A 24 5.15 2.81 -7.63
CA ARG A 24 4.82 3.91 -6.71
C ARG A 24 4.23 3.31 -5.44
N PHE A 25 4.45 3.96 -4.30
CA PHE A 25 3.93 3.53 -3.02
C PHE A 25 3.58 4.74 -2.14
N HIS A 26 2.63 4.53 -1.25
CA HIS A 26 2.22 5.50 -0.23
C HIS A 26 2.39 4.85 1.15
N LEU A 27 2.78 5.66 2.14
CA LEU A 27 2.92 5.22 3.53
C LEU A 27 1.83 5.89 4.34
N PHE A 28 0.98 5.11 4.99
CA PHE A 28 -0.01 5.64 5.91
C PHE A 28 0.64 6.16 7.19
N THR A 29 0.05 7.20 7.76
CA THR A 29 0.46 7.79 9.04
C THR A 29 -0.17 7.07 10.23
N LYS A 30 -1.12 6.16 9.98
CA LYS A 30 -1.75 5.28 10.96
C LYS A 30 -1.72 3.84 10.48
N GLU A 31 -1.93 2.92 11.42
CA GLU A 31 -2.17 1.51 11.10
C GLU A 31 -3.62 1.30 10.63
N LEU A 32 -3.85 0.18 9.94
CA LEU A 32 -5.20 -0.21 9.55
C LEU A 32 -5.92 -0.85 10.73
N ASP A 33 -7.17 -0.42 10.95
CA ASP A 33 -7.97 -0.83 12.11
C ASP A 33 -9.14 -1.74 11.71
N HIS A 34 -9.34 -2.77 12.52
CA HIS A 34 -10.48 -3.66 12.43
C HIS A 34 -11.81 -3.00 12.83
N ASP A 35 -11.78 -2.05 13.77
CA ASP A 35 -12.96 -1.32 14.27
C ASP A 35 -13.46 -0.33 13.21
N GLU A 36 -12.55 0.24 12.42
CA GLU A 36 -12.86 1.06 11.25
C GLU A 36 -13.21 0.22 10.00
N GLY A 37 -13.17 -1.13 10.12
CA GLY A 37 -13.53 -2.03 9.03
C GLY A 37 -12.54 -2.01 7.86
N GLU A 38 -11.28 -1.66 8.11
CA GLU A 38 -10.21 -1.63 7.11
C GLU A 38 -9.59 -3.03 6.93
N VAL A 39 -9.58 -3.80 8.02
CA VAL A 39 -9.14 -5.19 8.08
C VAL A 39 -10.19 -6.09 8.73
N THR A 40 -10.05 -7.39 8.58
CA THR A 40 -10.76 -8.38 9.40
C THR A 40 -10.13 -8.44 10.79
N ALA A 41 -10.81 -9.09 11.75
CA ALA A 41 -10.21 -9.39 13.07
C ALA A 41 -8.93 -10.24 12.99
N THR A 42 -8.66 -10.87 11.85
CA THR A 42 -7.43 -11.62 11.54
C THR A 42 -6.42 -10.82 10.70
N MET A 43 -6.56 -9.49 10.63
CA MET A 43 -5.70 -8.57 9.88
C MET A 43 -5.72 -8.71 8.34
N LYS A 44 -6.73 -9.39 7.77
CA LYS A 44 -6.89 -9.43 6.31
C LYS A 44 -7.51 -8.13 5.82
N VAL A 45 -6.84 -7.46 4.88
CA VAL A 45 -7.33 -6.20 4.27
C VAL A 45 -8.68 -6.39 3.59
N ARG A 46 -9.65 -5.52 3.93
CA ARG A 46 -10.95 -5.43 3.29
C ARG A 46 -10.87 -4.45 2.12
N ARG A 47 -10.48 -4.97 0.94
CA ARG A 47 -10.18 -4.16 -0.26
C ARG A 47 -11.26 -3.13 -0.60
N ALA A 48 -12.54 -3.51 -0.58
CA ALA A 48 -13.63 -2.58 -0.90
C ALA A 48 -13.68 -1.38 0.06
N SER A 49 -13.48 -1.62 1.36
CA SER A 49 -13.43 -0.57 2.38
C SER A 49 -12.23 0.35 2.15
N ILE A 50 -11.05 -0.22 1.92
CA ILE A 50 -9.82 0.55 1.63
C ILE A 50 -9.98 1.42 0.38
N TYR A 51 -10.53 0.87 -0.72
CA TYR A 51 -10.73 1.64 -1.95
C TYR A 51 -11.68 2.83 -1.74
N GLN A 52 -12.68 2.69 -0.88
CA GLN A 52 -13.61 3.77 -0.56
C GLN A 52 -12.96 4.82 0.36
N ALA A 53 -12.32 4.38 1.45
CA ALA A 53 -11.74 5.27 2.46
C ALA A 53 -10.53 6.05 1.95
N TYR A 54 -9.71 5.43 1.09
CA TYR A 54 -8.43 5.98 0.62
C TYR A 54 -8.42 6.23 -0.89
N ALA A 55 -9.59 6.53 -1.47
CA ALA A 55 -9.73 6.75 -2.90
C ALA A 55 -8.78 7.84 -3.41
N ALA A 56 -8.65 8.95 -2.66
CA ALA A 56 -7.82 10.08 -3.07
C ALA A 56 -6.32 9.72 -3.13
N GLU A 57 -5.82 9.01 -2.12
CA GLU A 57 -4.43 8.57 -2.01
C GLU A 57 -4.11 7.53 -3.09
N ILE A 58 -5.03 6.59 -3.35
CA ILE A 58 -4.88 5.59 -4.41
C ILE A 58 -4.86 6.25 -5.77
N GLU A 59 -5.78 7.18 -6.05
CA GLU A 59 -5.82 7.91 -7.32
C GLU A 59 -4.56 8.77 -7.52
N ALA A 60 -4.03 9.37 -6.45
CA ALA A 60 -2.76 10.10 -6.51
C ALA A 60 -1.57 9.21 -6.90
N LEU A 61 -1.64 7.89 -6.67
CA LEU A 61 -0.62 6.95 -7.13
C LEU A 61 -0.72 6.65 -8.63
N TYR A 62 -1.84 6.92 -9.29
CA TYR A 62 -2.03 6.62 -10.72
C TYR A 62 -1.85 7.84 -11.65
N ARG A 63 -1.97 9.06 -11.12
CA ARG A 63 -1.69 10.30 -11.88
C ARG A 63 -0.20 10.50 -12.07
#